data_AF-A0A523S660-F1
#
_entry.id   AF-A0A523S660-F1
#
_cell.length_a   1.000
_cell.length_b   1.000
_cell.length_c   1.000
_cell.angle_alpha   90.00
_cell.angle_beta   90.00
_cell.angle_gamma   90.00
#
_symmetry.space_group_name_H-M   'P 1'
#
loop_
_entity.id
_entity.type
_entity.pdbx_description
1 polymer ?
#
loop_
_entity_poly.entity_id
_entity_poly.type
_entity_poly.pdbx_seq_one_letter_code
_entity_poly.pdbx_strand_id
1 'polypeptide(L)' 'MAKFRTLDLHLTNLKVTRLGPGRYQNEISCVDWDDGVKVSFKTITLYPFIAVSIFKIRAQVEDLIESEPPED' A
#
# COMPACT_ATOMS: atom_id res chain seq x y z
N MET A 1 -12.61 -16.64 -11.09
CA MET A 1 -12.98 -15.20 -11.09
C MET A 1 -12.17 -14.54 -10.00
N ALA A 2 -11.30 -13.58 -10.34
CA ALA A 2 -10.56 -12.83 -9.33
C ALA A 2 -11.56 -12.09 -8.41
N LYS A 3 -11.44 -12.29 -7.10
CA LYS A 3 -12.23 -11.55 -6.12
C LYS A 3 -11.56 -10.20 -5.89
N PHE A 4 -12.23 -9.12 -6.29
CA PHE A 4 -11.73 -7.77 -6.06
C PHE A 4 -12.19 -7.27 -4.69
N ARG A 5 -11.27 -6.66 -3.93
CA ARG A 5 -11.57 -6.03 -2.64
C ARG A 5 -11.18 -4.55 -2.67
N THR A 6 -12.06 -3.69 -2.17
CA THR A 6 -11.68 -2.29 -1.89
C THR A 6 -11.16 -2.22 -0.45
N LEU A 7 -10.05 -1.51 -0.23
CA LEU A 7 -9.48 -1.31 1.10
C LEU A 7 -9.63 0.16 1.49
N ASP A 8 -10.17 0.40 2.68
CA ASP A 8 -10.31 1.72 3.28
C ASP A 8 -9.13 1.96 4.25
N LEU A 9 -8.05 2.48 3.67
CA LEU A 9 -6.76 2.56 4.32
C LEU A 9 -6.56 3.84 5.14
N HIS A 10 -6.18 3.66 6.41
CA HIS A 10 -5.72 4.74 7.26
C HIS A 10 -4.20 4.83 7.23
N LEU A 11 -3.68 6.02 6.90
CA LEU A 11 -2.25 6.28 6.91
C LEU A 11 -1.72 6.18 8.34
N THR A 12 -0.73 5.31 8.54
CA THR A 12 -0.04 5.15 9.83
C THR A 12 1.37 5.71 9.81
N ASN A 13 2.05 5.62 8.65
CA ASN A 13 3.38 6.17 8.49
C ASN A 13 3.56 6.69 7.06
N LEU A 14 4.17 7.86 6.94
CA LEU A 14 4.63 8.45 5.70
C LEU A 14 6.07 8.90 5.90
N LYS A 15 6.98 8.25 5.18
CA LYS A 15 8.38 8.68 5.09
C LYS A 15 8.67 9.17 3.69
N VAL A 16 9.12 10.40 3.59
CA VAL A 16 9.55 11.00 2.32
C VAL A 16 11.07 11.15 2.31
N THR A 17 11.71 10.62 1.27
CA THR A 17 13.14 10.75 1.03
C THR A 17 13.35 11.48 -0.29
N ARG A 18 14.07 12.61 -0.25
CA ARG A 18 14.46 13.30 -1.49
C ARG A 18 15.58 12.51 -2.17
N LEU A 19 15.35 12.09 -3.41
CA LEU A 19 16.34 11.36 -4.22
C LEU A 19 17.15 12.29 -5.14
N GLY A 20 16.66 13.51 -5.38
CA GLY A 20 17.32 14.49 -6.24
C GLY A 20 16.43 15.71 -6.50
N PRO A 21 16.79 16.58 -7.46
CA PRO A 21 15.90 17.64 -7.93
C PRO A 21 14.60 17.04 -8.48
N GLY A 22 13.46 17.42 -7.89
CA GLY A 22 12.13 17.00 -8.36
C GLY A 22 11.87 15.49 -8.29
N ARG A 23 12.56 14.73 -7.41
CA ARG A 23 12.32 13.29 -7.22
C ARG A 23 12.29 12.95 -5.75
N TYR A 24 11.17 12.37 -5.31
CA TYR A 24 10.93 11.99 -3.93
C TYR A 24 10.43 10.55 -3.88
N GLN A 25 11.04 9.74 -3.02
CA GLN A 25 10.53 8.43 -2.65
C GLN A 25 9.60 8.60 -1.46
N ASN A 26 8.38 8.09 -1.58
CA ASN A 26 7.39 8.04 -0.51
C ASN A 26 7.21 6.59 -0.11
N GLU A 27 7.49 6.29 1.14
CA GLU A 27 7.22 5.00 1.76
C GLU A 27 5.97 5.20 2.62
N ILE A 28 4.89 4.53 2.23
CA ILE A 28 3.57 4.70 2.80
C ILE A 28 3.16 3.39 3.45
N SER A 29 2.85 3.44 4.73
CA SER A 29 2.26 2.33 5.47
C SER A 29 0.88 2.71 5.95
N CYS A 30 -0.07 1.84 5.66
CA CYS A 30 -1.46 1.98 6.02
C CYS A 30 -1.97 0.74 6.75
N VAL A 31 -3.07 0.92 7.46
CA VAL A 31 -3.86 -0.16 8.06
C VAL A 31 -5.26 -0.08 7.46
N ASP A 32 -5.79 -1.20 6.98
CA ASP A 32 -7.18 -1.28 6.56
C ASP A 32 -8.10 -1.14 7.77
N TRP A 33 -9.13 -0.32 7.64
CA TRP A 33 -10.05 -0.03 8.73
C TRP A 33 -10.87 -1.26 9.14
N ASP A 34 -11.21 -2.12 8.17
CA ASP A 34 -12.16 -3.21 8.38
C ASP A 34 -11.56 -4.39 9.14
N ASP A 35 -10.34 -4.81 8.81
CA ASP A 35 -9.71 -6.01 9.39
C ASP A 35 -8.33 -5.77 10.00
N GLY A 36 -7.82 -4.54 9.97
CA GLY A 36 -6.51 -4.19 10.52
C GLY A 36 -5.33 -4.67 9.68
N VAL A 37 -5.56 -5.17 8.46
CA VAL A 37 -4.47 -5.63 7.58
C VAL A 37 -3.53 -4.48 7.25
N LYS A 38 -2.23 -4.73 7.44
CA LYS A 38 -1.18 -3.76 7.13
C LYS A 38 -0.86 -3.82 5.64
N VAL A 39 -0.96 -2.66 4.98
CA VAL A 39 -0.57 -2.49 3.58
C VAL A 39 0.57 -1.49 3.53
N SER A 40 1.64 -1.82 2.81
CA SER A 40 2.76 -0.91 2.59
C SER A 40 3.13 -0.86 1.13
N PHE A 41 3.41 0.34 0.63
CA PHE A 41 3.84 0.56 -0.74
C PHE A 41 4.87 1.68 -0.82
N LYS A 42 5.70 1.61 -1.86
CA LYS A 42 6.70 2.62 -2.17
C LYS A 42 6.39 3.22 -3.52
N THR A 43 6.43 4.55 -3.61
CA THR A 43 6.21 5.28 -4.86
C THR A 43 7.24 6.39 -5.04
N ILE A 44 7.58 6.68 -6.29
CA ILE A 44 8.45 7.80 -6.65
C ILE A 44 7.59 8.87 -7.31
N THR A 45 7.62 10.07 -6.75
CA THR A 45 6.82 11.21 -7.22
C THR A 45 7.71 12.42 -7.50
N LEU A 46 7.17 13.36 -8.28
CA LEU A 46 7.84 14.65 -8.53
C LEU A 46 7.72 15.61 -7.35
N TYR A 47 6.75 15.38 -6.46
CA TYR A 47 6.41 16.23 -5.32
C TYR A 47 6.38 15.42 -4.03
N PRO A 48 6.86 15.97 -2.89
CA PRO A 48 6.81 15.27 -1.62
C PRO A 48 5.36 15.20 -1.10
N PHE A 49 4.94 14.04 -0.61
CA PHE A 49 3.70 13.97 0.15
C PHE A 49 3.93 14.54 1.55
N ILE A 50 3.13 15.53 1.93
CA ILE A 50 3.24 16.23 3.23
C ILE A 50 2.17 15.79 4.21
N ALA A 51 1.02 15.35 3.70
CA ALA A 51 -0.04 14.68 4.43
C ALA A 51 -0.88 13.90 3.43
N VAL A 52 -1.49 12.81 3.88
CA VAL A 52 -2.49 12.07 3.11
C VAL A 52 -3.71 11.93 4.00
N SER A 53 -4.81 12.63 3.69
CA SER A 53 -6.10 12.40 4.35
C SER A 53 -6.83 11.27 3.63
N ILE A 54 -7.32 10.27 4.36
CA ILE A 54 -8.09 9.07 3.92
C ILE A 54 -7.79 8.67 2.47
N PHE A 55 -6.81 7.79 2.30
CA PHE A 55 -6.39 7.32 0.99
C PHE A 55 -7.18 6.07 0.61
N LYS A 56 -8.20 6.21 -0.24
CA LYS A 56 -8.95 5.06 -0.76
C LYS A 56 -8.17 4.38 -1.88
N ILE A 57 -7.58 3.22 -1.61
CA ILE A 57 -6.95 2.39 -2.64
C ILE A 57 -7.94 1.31 -3.04
N ARG A 58 -8.38 1.36 -4.30
CA ARG A 58 -9.02 0.23 -4.94
C ARG A 58 -7.93 -0.67 -5.51
N ALA A 59 -7.59 -1.72 -4.78
CA ALA A 59 -6.66 -2.74 -5.26
C ALA A 59 -7.42 -3.90 -5.90
N GLN A 60 -6.94 -4.36 -7.06
CA GLN A 60 -7.34 -5.66 -7.59
C GLN A 60 -6.27 -6.65 -7.18
N VAL A 61 -6.56 -7.51 -6.20
CA VAL A 61 -5.63 -8.52 -5.71
C VAL A 61 -6.15 -9.88 -6.19
N GLU A 62 -5.32 -10.69 -6.83
CA GLU A 62 -5.67 -12.10 -7.05
C GLU A 62 -5.46 -12.84 -5.72
N ASP A 63 -6.45 -13.63 -5.30
CA ASP A 63 -6.26 -14.64 -4.26
C ASP A 63 -5.19 -15.60 -4.80
N LEU A 64 -3.94 -15.40 -4.40
CA LEU A 64 -2.91 -16.42 -4.56
C LEU A 64 -3.41 -17.61 -3.71
N ILE A 65 -3.81 -18.68 -4.37
CA ILE A 65 -3.97 -19.97 -3.71
C ILE A 65 -2.59 -20.26 -3.15
N GLU A 66 -2.42 -20.16 -1.83
CA GLU A 66 -1.27 -20.75 -1.15
C GLU A 66 -1.37 -22.25 -1.47
N SER A 67 -0.62 -22.68 -2.48
CA SER A 67 -0.48 -24.11 -2.76
C SER A 67 0.04 -24.73 -1.47
N GLU A 68 -0.66 -25.76 -1.00
CA GLU A 68 -0.25 -26.52 0.17
C GLU A 68 1.25 -26.84 0.07
N PRO A 69 2.01 -26.74 1.18
CA PRO A 69 3.42 -27.11 1.15
C PRO A 69 3.54 -28.54 0.61
N PRO A 70 4.54 -28.84 -0.24
CA PRO A 70 4.66 -30.15 -0.85
C PRO A 70 4.60 -31.24 0.23
N GLU A 71 3.69 -32.22 0.06
CA GLU A 71 3.69 -33.42 0.88
C GLU A 71 5.01 -34.18 0.63
N ASP A 72 5.70 -34.54 1.72
CA ASP A 72 6.94 -35.34 1.71
C ASP A 72 6.74 -36.75 1.10
#